data_AF-A0A261RCK4-F1
#
_entry.id   AF-A0A261RCK4-F1
#
_cell.length_a   1.000
_cell.length_b   1.000
_cell.length_c   1.000
_cell.angle_alpha   90.00
_cell.angle_beta   90.00
_cell.angle_gamma   90.00
#
_symmetry.space_group_name_H-M   'P 1'
#
loop_
_entity.id
_entity.type
_entity.pdbx_description
1 polymer ?
#
loop_
_entity_poly.entity_id
_entity_poly.type
_entity_poly.pdbx_seq_one_letter_code
_entity_poly.pdbx_strand_id
1 'polypeptide(L)'
;MTPFDLLMAAYYRAVDPVLTRLRKPARLRGWPAELPLPVLPLAVRARMAHGKAAQQALRRFLRVARRYDMRTADEPITAGASRAAPMMLDLSRCGSRAGFEALLRQRSRRTLPKIRHAQRLGYLAERFALPMHVHDVHAVKTSMAVRSGGPVLARWLLKPAHIASPASGPMPVPVPACATHWTTWWGVFLPEPGHHNGALRTDRRLVAYVKLTRCADVVHYLDIMGHKDHLPHGVMPFMHAAIVNWLLDAAEPCAAGVRAVWYGALEHGGPGLLTWKKRAGFEPVRVMLLP
;
A
#
# COMPACT_ATOMS: atom_id res chain seq x y z
N MET A 1 -0.29 24.72 6.31
CA MET A 1 0.03 23.52 7.11
C MET A 1 -0.77 23.62 8.40
N THR A 2 -1.50 22.59 8.77
CA THR A 2 -2.30 22.57 10.01
C THR A 2 -1.42 22.33 11.24
N PRO A 3 -1.85 22.70 12.47
CA PRO A 3 -1.14 22.35 13.70
C PRO A 3 -0.86 20.85 13.84
N PHE A 4 -1.78 20.02 13.36
CA PHE A 4 -1.59 18.56 13.29
C PHE A 4 -0.47 18.16 12.33
N ASP A 5 -0.34 18.83 11.16
CA ASP A 5 0.75 18.56 10.22
C ASP A 5 2.12 18.87 10.85
N LEU A 6 2.21 19.92 11.66
CA LEU A 6 3.42 20.30 12.39
C LEU A 6 3.77 19.27 13.47
N LEU A 7 2.78 18.85 14.27
CA LEU A 7 2.96 17.80 15.28
C LEU A 7 3.44 16.49 14.65
N MET A 8 2.79 16.06 13.57
CA MET A 8 3.18 14.85 12.85
C MET A 8 4.57 14.98 12.22
N ALA A 9 4.91 16.17 11.68
CA ALA A 9 6.26 16.42 11.18
C ALA A 9 7.32 16.32 12.29
N ALA A 10 7.06 16.87 13.47
CA ALA A 10 7.94 16.75 14.63
C ALA A 10 8.07 15.29 15.09
N TYR A 11 6.95 14.56 15.19
CA TYR A 11 6.95 13.13 15.50
C TYR A 11 7.83 12.33 14.54
N TYR A 12 7.63 12.48 13.23
CA TYR A 12 8.41 11.76 12.22
C TYR A 12 9.89 12.17 12.17
N ARG A 13 10.24 13.36 12.67
CA ARG A 13 11.62 13.85 12.69
C ARG A 13 12.37 13.40 13.94
N ALA A 14 11.72 13.36 15.09
CA ALA A 14 12.38 13.15 16.38
C ALA A 14 12.07 11.76 16.99
N VAL A 15 10.83 11.31 16.94
CA VAL A 15 10.38 10.11 17.66
C VAL A 15 10.51 8.86 16.80
N ASP A 16 10.06 8.92 15.55
CA ASP A 16 10.04 7.79 14.62
C ASP A 16 11.43 7.16 14.39
N PRO A 17 12.53 7.94 14.21
CA PRO A 17 13.87 7.36 14.05
C PRO A 17 14.34 6.61 15.29
N VAL A 18 14.02 7.11 16.49
CA VAL A 18 14.40 6.47 17.76
C VAL A 18 13.64 5.15 17.94
N LEU A 19 12.31 5.17 17.75
CA LEU A 19 11.49 3.96 17.82
C LEU A 19 11.91 2.91 16.78
N THR A 20 12.25 3.36 15.57
CA THR A 20 12.79 2.51 14.51
C THR A 20 14.07 1.83 14.96
N ARG A 21 15.05 2.60 15.44
CA ARG A 21 16.34 2.07 15.91
C ARG A 21 16.18 1.07 17.04
N LEU A 22 15.29 1.34 18.01
CA LEU A 22 15.04 0.45 19.14
C LEU A 22 14.36 -0.86 18.72
N ARG A 23 13.43 -0.81 17.76
CA ARG A 23 12.64 -1.99 17.34
C ARG A 23 13.38 -2.86 16.32
N LYS A 24 14.19 -2.27 15.45
CA LYS A 24 14.81 -2.93 14.29
C LYS A 24 15.53 -4.26 14.64
N PRO A 25 16.41 -4.34 15.66
CA PRO A 25 17.13 -5.59 15.95
C PRO A 25 16.19 -6.75 16.31
N ALA A 26 15.21 -6.50 17.18
CA ALA A 26 14.25 -7.53 17.60
C ALA A 26 13.35 -7.98 16.44
N ARG A 27 12.96 -7.05 15.55
CA ARG A 27 12.15 -7.37 14.37
C ARG A 27 12.94 -8.17 13.33
N LEU A 28 14.20 -7.83 13.11
CA LEU A 28 15.09 -8.54 12.19
C LEU A 28 15.35 -9.98 12.63
N ARG A 29 15.57 -10.24 13.94
CA ARG A 29 15.67 -11.61 14.47
C ARG A 29 14.44 -12.47 14.18
N GLY A 30 13.27 -11.83 14.10
CA GLY A 30 12.03 -12.50 13.76
C GLY A 30 11.83 -12.74 12.26
N TRP A 31 12.74 -12.29 11.39
CA TRP A 31 12.64 -12.47 9.94
C TRP A 31 13.72 -13.43 9.45
N PRO A 32 13.39 -14.43 8.60
CA PRO A 32 14.38 -15.32 8.00
C PRO A 32 15.11 -14.59 6.85
N ALA A 33 15.68 -13.42 7.13
CA ALA A 33 16.48 -12.67 6.17
C ALA A 33 17.95 -12.82 6.54
N GLU A 34 18.80 -13.11 5.56
CA GLU A 34 20.24 -13.06 5.74
C GLU A 34 20.67 -11.63 6.07
N LEU A 35 21.61 -11.51 7.02
CA LEU A 35 22.25 -10.25 7.36
C LEU A 35 23.65 -10.23 6.74
N PRO A 36 24.06 -9.15 6.06
CA PRO A 36 23.30 -7.91 5.86
C PRO A 36 22.11 -8.09 4.90
N LEU A 37 21.03 -7.34 5.12
CA LEU A 37 19.81 -7.43 4.29
C LEU A 37 20.12 -7.37 2.78
N PRO A 38 19.40 -8.14 1.95
CA PRO A 38 19.61 -8.13 0.51
C PRO A 38 19.39 -6.74 -0.08
N VAL A 39 20.18 -6.38 -1.09
CA VAL A 39 20.07 -5.11 -1.80
C VAL A 39 19.20 -5.30 -3.03
N LEU A 40 18.14 -4.49 -3.15
CA LEU A 40 17.22 -4.48 -4.28
C LEU A 40 17.43 -3.19 -5.10
N PRO A 41 18.04 -3.25 -6.30
CA PRO A 41 18.19 -2.10 -7.17
C PRO A 41 16.88 -1.78 -7.88
N LEU A 42 16.37 -0.55 -7.74
CA LEU A 42 15.09 -0.10 -8.28
C LEU A 42 15.26 1.26 -8.97
N ALA A 43 14.85 1.37 -10.23
CA ALA A 43 14.89 2.63 -10.96
C ALA A 43 13.71 3.54 -10.57
N VAL A 44 13.99 4.83 -10.41
CA VAL A 44 12.97 5.89 -10.23
C VAL A 44 12.62 6.57 -11.55
N ARG A 45 13.51 6.50 -12.56
CA ARG A 45 13.36 7.04 -13.93
C ARG A 45 12.78 8.45 -13.92
N ALA A 46 13.40 9.36 -13.16
CA ALA A 46 12.84 10.69 -12.88
C ALA A 46 12.47 11.46 -14.15
N ARG A 47 13.26 11.29 -15.23
CA ARG A 47 13.06 11.91 -16.54
C ARG A 47 11.74 11.52 -17.23
N MET A 48 11.14 10.37 -16.90
CA MET A 48 9.89 9.89 -17.49
C MET A 48 8.64 10.46 -16.81
N ALA A 49 8.80 11.20 -15.70
CA ALA A 49 7.68 11.76 -14.93
C ALA A 49 7.13 13.02 -15.61
N HIS A 50 6.38 12.84 -16.70
CA HIS A 50 5.79 13.94 -17.48
C HIS A 50 4.43 14.38 -16.94
N GLY A 51 4.25 15.70 -16.80
CA GLY A 51 3.01 16.31 -16.33
C GLY A 51 2.92 16.47 -14.81
N LYS A 52 2.02 17.36 -14.37
CA LYS A 52 1.92 17.79 -12.95
C LYS A 52 1.65 16.62 -12.00
N ALA A 53 0.78 15.67 -12.40
CA ALA A 53 0.42 14.51 -11.57
C ALA A 53 1.60 13.53 -11.40
N ALA A 54 2.32 13.22 -12.48
CA ALA A 54 3.49 12.35 -12.46
C ALA A 54 4.62 12.93 -11.61
N GLN A 55 4.94 14.22 -11.80
CA GLN A 55 5.93 14.93 -10.99
C GLN A 55 5.52 14.99 -9.51
N GLN A 56 4.22 15.10 -9.21
CA GLN A 56 3.74 15.05 -7.83
C GLN A 56 3.91 13.65 -7.22
N ALA A 57 3.62 12.59 -7.97
CA ALA A 57 3.84 11.21 -7.55
C ALA A 57 5.33 10.95 -7.24
N LEU A 58 6.24 11.34 -8.14
CA LEU A 58 7.68 11.24 -7.96
C LEU A 58 8.16 12.00 -6.71
N ARG A 59 7.78 13.28 -6.56
CA ARG A 59 8.18 14.11 -5.40
C ARG A 59 7.69 13.52 -4.08
N ARG A 60 6.45 13.00 -4.04
CA ARG A 60 5.91 12.34 -2.84
C ARG A 60 6.65 11.04 -2.54
N PHE A 61 6.92 10.22 -3.54
CA PHE A 61 7.67 8.98 -3.39
C PHE A 61 9.06 9.25 -2.80
N LEU A 62 9.85 10.12 -3.42
CA LEU A 62 11.21 10.44 -2.95
C LEU A 62 11.22 11.02 -1.53
N ARG A 63 10.24 11.86 -1.19
CA ARG A 63 10.10 12.40 0.17
C ARG A 63 9.89 11.29 1.21
N VAL A 64 9.05 10.31 0.91
CA VAL A 64 8.78 9.21 1.84
C VAL A 64 9.96 8.23 1.88
N ALA A 65 10.57 7.92 0.73
CA ALA A 65 11.71 7.01 0.59
C ALA A 65 12.90 7.40 1.49
N ARG A 66 13.14 8.70 1.69
CA ARG A 66 14.20 9.22 2.58
C ARG A 66 14.12 8.76 4.04
N ARG A 67 12.96 8.28 4.51
CA ARG A 67 12.76 7.74 5.87
C ARG A 67 13.19 6.28 6.00
N TYR A 68 13.44 5.63 4.87
CA TYR A 68 13.71 4.21 4.76
C TYR A 68 15.14 4.00 4.29
N ASP A 69 15.65 2.78 4.46
CA ASP A 69 16.93 2.34 3.88
C ASP A 69 16.81 2.18 2.35
N MET A 70 16.48 3.30 1.69
CA MET A 70 16.42 3.51 0.25
C MET A 70 17.37 4.65 -0.08
N ARG A 71 18.43 4.34 -0.81
CA ARG A 71 19.58 5.22 -0.98
C ARG A 71 19.85 5.44 -2.46
N THR A 72 20.26 6.64 -2.83
CA THR A 72 20.90 6.83 -4.14
C THR A 72 22.30 6.21 -4.12
N ALA A 73 22.91 6.04 -5.30
CA ALA A 73 24.26 5.49 -5.42
C ALA A 73 25.32 6.32 -4.65
N ASP A 74 25.07 7.62 -4.49
CA ASP A 74 26.00 8.56 -3.87
C ASP A 74 25.90 8.63 -2.34
N GLU A 75 24.90 7.96 -1.74
CA GLU A 75 24.72 7.94 -0.28
C GLU A 75 25.55 6.82 0.38
N PRO A 76 26.33 7.13 1.44
CA PRO A 76 27.16 6.13 2.11
C PRO A 76 26.32 5.03 2.76
N ILE A 77 26.86 3.82 2.80
CA ILE A 77 26.11 2.64 3.29
C ILE A 77 25.64 2.83 4.75
N THR A 78 26.44 3.52 5.57
CA THR A 78 26.18 3.79 6.98
C THR A 78 24.95 4.68 7.21
N ALA A 79 24.54 5.47 6.21
CA ALA A 79 23.35 6.34 6.31
C ALA A 79 22.02 5.57 6.48
N GLY A 80 22.00 4.28 6.12
CA GLY A 80 20.82 3.41 6.24
C GLY A 80 20.60 2.82 7.65
N ALA A 81 21.61 2.86 8.53
CA ALA A 81 21.54 2.18 9.82
C ALA A 81 20.42 2.71 10.73
N SER A 82 20.19 4.03 10.71
CA SER A 82 19.14 4.72 11.48
C SER A 82 17.79 4.78 10.77
N ARG A 83 17.70 4.38 9.50
CA ARG A 83 16.47 4.42 8.70
C ARG A 83 15.68 3.12 8.81
N ALA A 84 14.38 3.22 8.59
CA ALA A 84 13.48 2.07 8.69
C ALA A 84 13.72 1.06 7.56
N ALA A 85 13.67 -0.24 7.83
CA ALA A 85 13.85 -1.25 6.79
C ALA A 85 12.59 -1.36 5.93
N PRO A 86 12.63 -1.00 4.63
CA PRO A 86 11.47 -1.12 3.77
C PRO A 86 11.07 -2.57 3.55
N MET A 87 9.77 -2.81 3.55
CA MET A 87 9.18 -4.13 3.32
C MET A 87 8.74 -4.24 1.86
N MET A 88 9.42 -5.07 1.08
CA MET A 88 9.26 -5.20 -0.36
C MET A 88 8.80 -6.60 -0.75
N LEU A 89 7.86 -6.69 -1.67
CA LEU A 89 7.56 -7.89 -2.44
C LEU A 89 8.23 -7.72 -3.80
N ASP A 90 9.23 -8.54 -4.09
CA ASP A 90 9.93 -8.55 -5.37
C ASP A 90 9.12 -9.36 -6.40
N LEU A 91 8.54 -8.65 -7.37
CA LEU A 91 7.72 -9.24 -8.43
C LEU A 91 8.57 -10.01 -9.43
N SER A 92 9.84 -9.64 -9.61
CA SER A 92 10.74 -10.36 -10.53
C SER A 92 11.03 -11.78 -10.05
N ARG A 93 11.06 -12.00 -8.74
CA ARG A 93 11.16 -13.34 -8.13
C ARG A 93 9.87 -14.15 -8.24
N CYS A 94 8.72 -13.49 -8.38
CA CYS A 94 7.45 -14.17 -8.62
C CYS A 94 7.32 -14.61 -10.08
N GLY A 95 7.71 -13.74 -11.02
CA GLY A 95 7.73 -13.98 -12.47
C GLY A 95 6.34 -14.11 -13.13
N SER A 96 5.36 -14.69 -12.44
CA SER A 96 4.00 -14.90 -12.91
C SER A 96 3.02 -15.00 -11.74
N ARG A 97 1.72 -14.98 -12.04
CA ARG A 97 0.66 -15.30 -11.09
C ARG A 97 0.86 -16.64 -10.39
N ALA A 98 1.30 -17.68 -11.13
CA ALA A 98 1.55 -19.00 -10.55
C ALA A 98 2.71 -18.98 -9.55
N GLY A 99 3.79 -18.25 -9.87
CA GLY A 99 4.93 -18.08 -8.96
C GLY A 99 4.56 -17.27 -7.71
N PHE A 100 3.71 -16.25 -7.84
CA PHE A 100 3.19 -15.53 -6.68
C PHE A 100 2.31 -16.42 -5.79
N GLU A 101 1.43 -17.24 -6.36
CA GLU A 101 0.66 -18.21 -5.57
C GLU A 101 1.56 -19.23 -4.86
N ALA A 102 2.62 -19.71 -5.53
CA ALA A 102 3.60 -20.60 -4.92
C ALA A 102 4.30 -19.94 -3.72
N LEU A 103 4.70 -18.67 -3.85
CA LEU A 103 5.23 -17.87 -2.75
C LEU A 103 4.23 -17.80 -1.58
N LEU A 104 2.95 -17.50 -1.86
CA LEU A 104 1.93 -17.44 -0.80
C LEU A 104 1.74 -18.79 -0.10
N ARG A 105 1.74 -19.92 -0.84
CA ARG A 105 1.67 -21.28 -0.26
C ARG A 105 2.85 -21.54 0.66
N GLN A 106 4.06 -21.20 0.23
CA GLN A 106 5.28 -21.36 1.01
C GLN A 106 5.22 -20.55 2.32
N ARG A 107 4.71 -19.32 2.28
CA ARG A 107 4.63 -18.45 3.47
C ARG A 107 3.49 -18.78 4.41
N SER A 108 2.41 -19.38 3.91
CA SER A 108 1.19 -19.61 4.70
C SER A 108 0.21 -20.55 4.03
N ARG A 109 -0.15 -21.63 4.73
CA ARG A 109 -1.26 -22.52 4.35
C ARG A 109 -2.64 -21.83 4.43
N ARG A 110 -2.75 -20.66 5.07
CA ARG A 110 -4.04 -19.97 5.33
C ARG A 110 -4.35 -18.83 4.35
N THR A 111 -3.36 -18.32 3.60
CA THR A 111 -3.55 -17.10 2.80
C THR A 111 -4.43 -17.36 1.58
N LEU A 112 -4.12 -18.37 0.77
CA LEU A 112 -4.92 -18.72 -0.41
C LEU A 112 -6.36 -19.13 -0.08
N PRO A 113 -6.64 -19.95 0.96
CA PRO A 113 -8.02 -20.22 1.37
C PRO A 113 -8.83 -18.96 1.68
N LYS A 114 -8.22 -17.94 2.32
CA LYS A 114 -8.90 -16.66 2.59
C LYS A 114 -9.20 -15.88 1.33
N ILE A 115 -8.27 -15.85 0.38
CA ILE A 115 -8.47 -15.21 -0.93
C ILE A 115 -9.65 -15.86 -1.66
N ARG A 116 -9.66 -17.20 -1.73
CA ARG A 116 -10.76 -17.96 -2.37
C ARG A 116 -12.08 -17.83 -1.63
N HIS A 117 -12.05 -17.70 -0.30
CA HIS A 117 -13.25 -17.45 0.48
C HIS A 117 -13.87 -16.10 0.13
N ALA A 118 -13.09 -15.02 0.06
CA ALA A 118 -13.58 -13.72 -0.39
C ALA A 118 -14.19 -13.81 -1.80
N GLN A 119 -13.52 -14.49 -2.73
CA GLN A 119 -14.05 -14.68 -4.09
C GLN A 119 -15.39 -15.44 -4.09
N ARG A 120 -15.52 -16.51 -3.31
CA ARG A 120 -16.79 -17.26 -3.17
C ARG A 120 -17.92 -16.46 -2.56
N LEU A 121 -17.60 -15.48 -1.71
CA LEU A 121 -18.57 -14.54 -1.15
C LEU A 121 -18.96 -13.42 -2.14
N GLY A 122 -18.45 -13.45 -3.38
CA GLY A 122 -18.82 -12.49 -4.42
C GLY A 122 -18.08 -11.16 -4.36
N TYR A 123 -17.01 -11.04 -3.56
CA TYR A 123 -16.20 -9.82 -3.54
C TYR A 123 -15.48 -9.60 -4.88
N LEU A 124 -15.47 -8.36 -5.36
CA LEU A 124 -14.76 -7.91 -6.56
C LEU A 124 -13.62 -6.98 -6.16
N ALA A 125 -12.50 -7.01 -6.88
CA ALA A 125 -11.37 -6.12 -6.63
C ALA A 125 -10.94 -5.41 -7.91
N GLU A 126 -10.93 -4.08 -7.89
CA GLU A 126 -10.70 -3.25 -9.07
C GLU A 126 -10.25 -1.84 -8.70
N ARG A 127 -9.79 -1.07 -9.69
CA ARG A 127 -9.54 0.37 -9.53
C ARG A 127 -10.85 1.14 -9.43
N PHE A 128 -10.84 2.27 -8.72
CA PHE A 128 -12.03 3.12 -8.60
C PHE A 128 -11.69 4.62 -8.57
N ALA A 129 -12.70 5.45 -8.87
CA ALA A 129 -12.60 6.89 -8.68
C ALA A 129 -13.00 7.27 -7.24
N LEU A 130 -12.09 7.86 -6.46
CA LEU A 130 -12.36 8.23 -5.07
C LEU A 130 -13.65 9.03 -4.86
N PRO A 131 -13.98 10.04 -5.71
CA PRO A 131 -15.24 10.79 -5.59
C PRO A 131 -16.52 9.92 -5.61
N MET A 132 -16.46 8.74 -6.24
CA MET A 132 -17.59 7.80 -6.31
C MET A 132 -17.84 7.03 -5.01
N HIS A 133 -16.88 7.02 -4.08
CA HIS A 133 -16.89 6.14 -2.89
C HIS A 133 -16.43 6.85 -1.60
N VAL A 134 -16.60 8.18 -1.51
CA VAL A 134 -16.14 8.99 -0.36
C VAL A 134 -16.72 8.51 0.99
N HIS A 135 -18.03 8.23 1.06
CA HIS A 135 -18.68 7.81 2.29
C HIS A 135 -18.32 6.37 2.66
N ASP A 136 -18.13 5.49 1.68
CA ASP A 136 -17.63 4.15 1.92
C ASP A 136 -16.19 4.16 2.47
N VAL A 137 -15.29 4.99 1.89
CA VAL A 137 -13.94 5.18 2.41
C VAL A 137 -13.99 5.73 3.83
N HIS A 138 -14.91 6.65 4.12
CA HIS A 138 -15.14 7.16 5.47
C HIS A 138 -15.56 6.04 6.43
N ALA A 139 -16.56 5.22 6.05
CA ALA A 139 -17.02 4.08 6.83
C ALA A 139 -15.89 3.08 7.09
N VAL A 140 -15.09 2.75 6.06
CA VAL A 140 -13.89 1.91 6.22
C VAL A 140 -12.96 2.53 7.26
N LYS A 141 -12.58 3.80 7.13
CA LYS A 141 -11.64 4.47 8.05
C LYS A 141 -12.15 4.51 9.49
N THR A 142 -13.45 4.71 9.71
CA THR A 142 -14.05 4.89 11.05
C THR A 142 -14.55 3.60 11.70
N SER A 143 -14.65 2.49 10.95
CA SER A 143 -15.15 1.19 11.43
C SER A 143 -14.41 0.59 12.64
N MET A 144 -13.16 0.99 12.91
CA MET A 144 -12.37 0.50 14.04
C MET A 144 -11.77 1.65 14.85
N ALA A 145 -11.83 1.56 16.19
CA ALA A 145 -11.20 2.52 17.10
C ALA A 145 -9.69 2.31 17.24
N VAL A 146 -9.22 1.06 17.08
CA VAL A 146 -7.81 0.67 17.15
C VAL A 146 -7.49 -0.25 15.98
N ARG A 147 -6.39 0.02 15.28
CA ARG A 147 -5.87 -0.81 14.18
C ARG A 147 -4.44 -1.26 14.51
N SER A 148 -3.82 -2.03 13.62
CA SER A 148 -2.46 -2.53 13.84
C SER A 148 -1.39 -1.44 13.98
N GLY A 149 -1.68 -0.21 13.56
CA GLY A 149 -0.86 0.98 13.76
C GLY A 149 -1.17 1.77 15.04
N GLY A 150 -2.14 1.35 15.85
CA GLY A 150 -2.58 2.03 17.07
C GLY A 150 -4.00 2.62 16.97
N PRO A 151 -4.35 3.52 17.90
CA PRO A 151 -5.63 4.23 17.91
C PRO A 151 -5.88 4.99 16.59
N VAL A 152 -7.13 5.00 16.14
CA VAL A 152 -7.54 5.62 14.88
C VAL A 152 -8.30 6.90 15.19
N LEU A 153 -7.57 8.02 15.33
CA LEU A 153 -8.17 9.33 15.59
C LEU A 153 -9.24 9.72 14.56
N ALA A 154 -9.06 9.26 13.32
CA ALA A 154 -10.02 9.45 12.24
C ALA A 154 -11.44 8.96 12.60
N ARG A 155 -11.59 7.97 13.50
CA ARG A 155 -12.92 7.51 13.95
C ARG A 155 -13.76 8.64 14.55
N TRP A 156 -13.14 9.57 15.26
CA TRP A 156 -13.86 10.65 15.96
C TRP A 156 -13.82 11.98 15.19
N LEU A 157 -12.77 12.21 14.38
CA LEU A 157 -12.50 13.52 13.79
C LEU A 157 -12.67 13.57 12.26
N LEU A 158 -12.66 12.42 11.58
CA LEU A 158 -12.76 12.40 10.13
C LEU A 158 -14.22 12.57 9.72
N LYS A 159 -14.46 13.49 8.79
CA LYS A 159 -15.74 13.65 8.08
C LYS A 159 -15.55 13.28 6.61
N PRO A 160 -16.62 12.87 5.89
CA PRO A 160 -16.52 12.56 4.46
C PRO A 160 -15.85 13.67 3.64
N ALA A 161 -16.19 14.95 3.92
CA ALA A 161 -15.61 16.11 3.25
C ALA A 161 -14.08 16.25 3.40
N HIS A 162 -13.47 15.62 4.42
CA HIS A 162 -12.01 15.62 4.60
C HIS A 162 -11.29 14.62 3.67
N ILE A 163 -12.03 13.69 3.05
CA ILE A 163 -11.47 12.65 2.18
C ILE A 163 -11.37 13.15 0.75
N ALA A 164 -12.50 13.59 0.18
CA ALA A 164 -12.61 14.21 -1.14
C ALA A 164 -14.02 14.81 -1.29
N SER A 165 -14.21 15.65 -2.31
CA SER A 165 -15.55 16.06 -2.74
C SER A 165 -16.25 14.86 -3.39
N PRO A 166 -17.46 14.47 -2.94
CA PRO A 166 -18.26 13.44 -3.59
C PRO A 166 -18.64 13.83 -5.02
N ALA A 167 -18.74 12.84 -5.91
CA ALA A 167 -19.26 13.07 -7.25
C ALA A 167 -20.78 13.26 -7.23
N SER A 168 -21.28 14.15 -8.10
CA SER A 168 -22.73 14.36 -8.28
C SER A 168 -23.39 13.32 -9.23
N GLY A 169 -22.59 12.46 -9.85
CA GLY A 169 -23.06 11.44 -10.79
C GLY A 169 -21.94 10.45 -11.17
N PRO A 170 -22.23 9.45 -12.01
CA PRO A 170 -21.26 8.44 -12.43
C PRO A 170 -20.01 9.06 -13.06
N MET A 171 -18.84 8.61 -12.61
CA MET A 171 -17.54 9.07 -13.08
C MET A 171 -16.66 7.86 -13.46
N PRO A 172 -15.97 7.90 -14.61
CA PRO A 172 -15.06 6.84 -14.98
C PRO A 172 -13.85 6.78 -14.04
N VAL A 173 -13.23 5.60 -13.96
CA VAL A 173 -11.98 5.42 -13.25
C VAL A 173 -10.87 6.19 -13.99
N PRO A 174 -10.12 7.11 -13.33
CA PRO A 174 -9.08 7.87 -14.00
C PRO A 174 -7.96 6.97 -14.52
N VAL A 175 -7.68 7.05 -15.82
CA VAL A 175 -6.53 6.40 -16.45
C VAL A 175 -5.28 7.25 -16.20
N PRO A 176 -4.17 6.68 -15.68
CA PRO A 176 -2.94 7.42 -15.51
C PRO A 176 -2.39 7.99 -16.83
N ALA A 177 -2.16 9.30 -16.88
CA ALA A 177 -1.56 9.95 -18.04
C ALA A 177 -0.09 9.55 -18.28
N CYS A 178 0.62 9.16 -17.21
CA CYS A 178 1.97 8.63 -17.28
C CYS A 178 1.93 7.15 -16.88
N ALA A 179 2.54 6.28 -17.69
CA ALA A 179 2.58 4.84 -17.42
C ALA A 179 3.42 4.49 -16.19
N THR A 180 4.48 5.25 -15.91
CA THR A 180 5.48 4.91 -14.89
C THR A 180 5.34 5.70 -13.59
N HIS A 181 4.64 6.83 -13.58
CA HIS A 181 4.51 7.70 -12.40
C HIS A 181 3.08 8.15 -12.21
N TRP A 182 2.41 7.55 -11.23
CA TRP A 182 0.99 7.81 -11.03
C TRP A 182 0.53 7.56 -9.60
N THR A 183 -0.69 7.98 -9.31
CA THR A 183 -1.41 7.61 -8.10
C THR A 183 -2.82 7.19 -8.48
N THR A 184 -3.24 6.02 -8.03
CA THR A 184 -4.59 5.49 -8.27
C THR A 184 -5.15 4.85 -7.00
N TRP A 185 -6.43 4.53 -7.02
CA TRP A 185 -7.11 3.87 -5.91
C TRP A 185 -7.60 2.50 -6.36
N TRP A 186 -7.40 1.51 -5.49
CA TRP A 186 -7.90 0.16 -5.64
C TRP A 186 -8.83 -0.17 -4.49
N GLY A 187 -9.90 -0.89 -4.78
CA GLY A 187 -10.96 -1.21 -3.84
C GLY A 187 -11.37 -2.67 -3.90
N VAL A 188 -11.97 -3.13 -2.80
CA VAL A 188 -12.77 -4.36 -2.76
C VAL A 188 -14.23 -3.97 -2.61
N PHE A 189 -15.07 -4.49 -3.48
CA PHE A 189 -16.48 -4.20 -3.56
C PHE A 189 -17.31 -5.42 -3.22
N LEU A 190 -18.40 -5.20 -2.49
CA LEU A 190 -19.49 -6.16 -2.32
C LEU A 190 -20.65 -5.74 -3.23
N PRO A 191 -21.20 -6.63 -4.07
CA PRO A 191 -22.44 -6.36 -4.79
C PRO A 191 -23.57 -6.03 -3.80
N GLU A 192 -24.20 -4.88 -3.99
CA GLU A 192 -25.23 -4.36 -3.10
C GLU A 192 -26.13 -3.41 -3.91
N PRO A 193 -27.14 -3.95 -4.63
CA PRO A 193 -28.00 -3.17 -5.50
C PRO A 193 -28.69 -2.02 -4.76
N GLY A 194 -28.63 -0.82 -5.33
CA GLY A 194 -29.17 0.39 -4.70
C GLY A 194 -28.43 0.88 -3.45
N HIS A 195 -27.17 0.46 -3.25
CA HIS A 195 -26.27 1.05 -2.25
C HIS A 195 -26.19 2.58 -2.40
N HIS A 196 -26.15 3.28 -1.26
CA HIS A 196 -26.02 4.73 -1.22
C HIS A 196 -24.66 5.12 -0.65
N ASN A 197 -23.87 5.83 -1.44
CA ASN A 197 -22.62 6.45 -1.02
C ASN A 197 -22.82 7.96 -0.91
N GLY A 198 -23.50 8.38 0.17
CA GLY A 198 -24.02 9.74 0.31
C GLY A 198 -25.24 9.94 -0.58
N ALA A 199 -25.25 11.00 -1.39
CA ALA A 199 -26.32 11.25 -2.35
C ALA A 199 -26.22 10.39 -3.63
N LEU A 200 -25.08 9.75 -3.87
CA LEU A 200 -24.84 8.93 -5.05
C LEU A 200 -25.36 7.50 -4.82
N ARG A 201 -26.18 7.00 -5.75
CA ARG A 201 -26.63 5.62 -5.79
C ARG A 201 -25.72 4.77 -6.67
N THR A 202 -25.30 3.61 -6.16
CA THR A 202 -24.48 2.60 -6.85
C THR A 202 -25.06 1.22 -6.58
N ASP A 203 -24.62 0.19 -7.31
CA ASP A 203 -25.04 -1.21 -7.05
C ASP A 203 -23.97 -2.04 -6.34
N ARG A 204 -23.01 -1.35 -5.71
CA ARG A 204 -21.89 -1.96 -5.01
C ARG A 204 -21.40 -1.05 -3.90
N ARG A 205 -20.99 -1.66 -2.79
CA ARG A 205 -20.38 -0.99 -1.63
C ARG A 205 -18.89 -1.26 -1.58
N LEU A 206 -18.07 -0.22 -1.39
CA LEU A 206 -16.63 -0.37 -1.16
C LEU A 206 -16.38 -0.78 0.31
N VAL A 207 -15.73 -1.92 0.53
CA VAL A 207 -15.50 -2.50 1.88
C VAL A 207 -14.04 -2.54 2.30
N ALA A 208 -13.12 -2.35 1.36
CA ALA A 208 -11.70 -2.19 1.62
C ALA A 208 -11.08 -1.37 0.49
N TYR A 209 -9.98 -0.66 0.76
CA TYR A 209 -9.30 0.13 -0.25
C TYR A 209 -7.80 0.23 0.03
N VAL A 210 -7.06 0.63 -1.00
CA VAL A 210 -5.67 1.07 -0.92
C VAL A 210 -5.43 2.17 -1.93
N LYS A 211 -4.64 3.16 -1.53
CA LYS A 211 -4.07 4.14 -2.44
C LYS A 211 -2.73 3.62 -2.95
N LEU A 212 -2.55 3.55 -4.26
CA LEU A 212 -1.29 3.12 -4.86
C LEU A 212 -0.57 4.32 -5.43
N THR A 213 0.73 4.43 -5.18
CA THR A 213 1.60 5.38 -5.89
C THR A 213 2.71 4.60 -6.59
N ARG A 214 2.75 4.69 -7.92
CA ARG A 214 3.84 4.13 -8.71
C ARG A 214 4.92 5.17 -8.96
N CYS A 215 6.17 4.76 -8.81
CA CYS A 215 7.35 5.47 -9.23
C CYS A 215 8.28 4.49 -9.96
N ALA A 216 8.18 4.47 -11.29
CA ALA A 216 8.86 3.57 -12.21
C ALA A 216 8.78 2.09 -11.77
N ASP A 217 9.86 1.54 -11.21
CA ASP A 217 9.97 0.13 -10.84
C ASP A 217 9.18 -0.23 -9.57
N VAL A 218 8.70 0.76 -8.81
CA VAL A 218 8.10 0.55 -7.48
C VAL A 218 6.65 0.99 -7.43
N VAL A 219 5.77 0.13 -6.91
CA VAL A 219 4.40 0.49 -6.49
C VAL A 219 4.33 0.51 -4.97
N HIS A 220 4.06 1.67 -4.40
CA HIS A 220 3.92 1.87 -2.97
C HIS A 220 2.45 1.78 -2.54
N TYR A 221 2.16 0.88 -1.61
CA TYR A 221 0.88 0.78 -0.91
C TYR A 221 0.77 1.88 0.15
N LEU A 222 -0.05 2.87 -0.13
CA LEU A 222 -0.44 3.93 0.77
C LEU A 222 -1.84 3.65 1.32
N ASP A 223 -2.05 3.90 2.62
CA ASP A 223 -3.39 3.94 3.22
C ASP A 223 -4.24 2.68 2.93
N ILE A 224 -3.66 1.48 3.05
CA ILE A 224 -4.37 0.21 2.90
C ILE A 224 -5.25 -0.08 4.12
N MET A 225 -6.56 -0.22 3.91
CA MET A 225 -7.53 -0.44 4.99
C MET A 225 -8.69 -1.34 4.56
N GLY A 226 -9.25 -2.06 5.53
CA GLY A 226 -10.50 -2.82 5.36
C GLY A 226 -11.48 -2.51 6.48
N HIS A 227 -12.76 -2.55 6.13
CA HIS A 227 -13.87 -2.36 7.06
C HIS A 227 -13.91 -3.53 8.05
N LYS A 228 -14.09 -3.22 9.34
CA LYS A 228 -14.07 -4.19 10.45
C LYS A 228 -14.82 -5.48 10.12
N ASP A 229 -16.05 -5.35 9.67
CA ASP A 229 -16.98 -6.48 9.50
C ASP A 229 -16.64 -7.35 8.28
N HIS A 230 -15.80 -6.86 7.37
CA HIS A 230 -15.39 -7.58 6.17
C HIS A 230 -13.96 -8.15 6.29
N LEU A 231 -13.20 -7.79 7.33
CA LEU A 231 -11.87 -8.36 7.59
C LEU A 231 -11.90 -9.90 7.76
N PRO A 232 -12.87 -10.52 8.47
CA PRO A 232 -12.94 -11.96 8.61
C PRO A 232 -13.05 -12.70 7.26
N HIS A 233 -13.67 -12.07 6.26
CA HIS A 233 -13.92 -12.64 4.93
C HIS A 233 -12.65 -12.71 4.06
N GLY A 234 -11.54 -12.10 4.49
CA GLY A 234 -10.29 -12.14 3.74
C GLY A 234 -10.14 -11.05 2.68
N VAL A 235 -10.86 -9.94 2.78
CA VAL A 235 -10.80 -8.82 1.82
C VAL A 235 -9.39 -8.23 1.65
N MET A 236 -8.57 -8.21 2.72
CA MET A 236 -7.20 -7.67 2.65
C MET A 236 -6.24 -8.53 1.81
N PRO A 237 -6.07 -9.84 2.07
CA PRO A 237 -5.25 -10.69 1.20
C PRO A 237 -5.85 -10.82 -0.21
N PHE A 238 -7.17 -10.76 -0.37
CA PHE A 238 -7.82 -10.74 -1.68
C PHE A 238 -7.42 -9.50 -2.51
N MET A 239 -7.53 -8.30 -1.93
CA MET A 239 -7.11 -7.05 -2.58
C MET A 239 -5.63 -7.06 -2.96
N HIS A 240 -4.76 -7.50 -2.03
CA HIS A 240 -3.33 -7.63 -2.28
C HIS A 240 -3.06 -8.56 -3.47
N ALA A 241 -3.71 -9.74 -3.50
CA ALA A 241 -3.53 -10.68 -4.58
C ALA A 241 -4.05 -10.15 -5.93
N ALA A 242 -5.18 -9.45 -5.95
CA ALA A 242 -5.71 -8.83 -7.16
C ALA A 242 -4.74 -7.79 -7.74
N ILE A 243 -4.18 -6.92 -6.90
CA ILE A 243 -3.22 -5.90 -7.32
C ILE A 243 -1.92 -6.54 -7.81
N VAL A 244 -1.37 -7.52 -7.08
CA VAL A 244 -0.14 -8.19 -7.49
C VAL A 244 -0.32 -8.93 -8.82
N ASN A 245 -1.45 -9.62 -9.01
CA ASN A 245 -1.76 -10.26 -10.27
C ASN A 245 -1.89 -9.24 -11.40
N TRP A 246 -2.60 -8.12 -11.19
CA TRP A 246 -2.68 -7.03 -12.17
C TRP A 246 -1.29 -6.50 -12.59
N LEU A 247 -0.37 -6.36 -11.64
CA LEU A 247 1.01 -5.92 -11.92
C LEU A 247 1.83 -6.97 -12.67
N LEU A 248 1.64 -8.26 -12.35
CA LEU A 248 2.33 -9.38 -13.02
C LEU A 248 1.79 -9.65 -14.41
N ASP A 249 0.47 -9.56 -14.59
CA ASP A 249 -0.21 -9.75 -15.86
C ASP A 249 0.16 -8.64 -16.85
N ALA A 250 0.47 -7.43 -16.33
CA ALA A 250 1.02 -6.31 -17.10
C ALA A 250 0.21 -5.94 -18.36
N ALA A 251 -1.09 -6.26 -18.37
CA ALA A 251 -1.98 -6.05 -19.52
C ALA A 251 -2.21 -4.56 -19.85
N GLU A 252 -1.91 -3.66 -18.90
CA GLU A 252 -1.99 -2.22 -19.10
C GLU A 252 -0.61 -1.57 -19.05
N PRO A 253 -0.35 -0.51 -19.87
CA PRO A 253 0.91 0.22 -19.82
C PRO A 253 1.27 0.72 -18.42
N CYS A 254 0.25 1.12 -17.64
CA CYS A 254 0.46 1.63 -16.29
C CYS A 254 0.83 0.56 -15.25
N ALA A 255 0.71 -0.73 -15.58
CA ALA A 255 1.12 -1.87 -14.75
C ALA A 255 2.46 -2.48 -15.21
N ALA A 256 2.78 -2.39 -16.50
CA ALA A 256 3.94 -3.03 -17.09
C ALA A 256 5.28 -2.57 -16.49
N GLY A 257 6.19 -3.51 -16.25
CA GLY A 257 7.57 -3.24 -15.81
C GLY A 257 7.73 -2.85 -14.34
N VAL A 258 6.71 -3.04 -13.49
CA VAL A 258 6.87 -2.92 -12.04
C VAL A 258 7.71 -4.09 -11.52
N ARG A 259 8.74 -3.80 -10.74
CA ARG A 259 9.66 -4.80 -10.17
C ARG A 259 9.37 -5.10 -8.71
N ALA A 260 8.83 -4.14 -7.96
CA ALA A 260 8.56 -4.33 -6.54
C ALA A 260 7.29 -3.63 -6.07
N VAL A 261 6.62 -4.28 -5.12
CA VAL A 261 5.58 -3.66 -4.31
C VAL A 261 6.15 -3.33 -2.95
N TRP A 262 6.03 -2.07 -2.55
CA TRP A 262 6.47 -1.57 -1.25
C TRP A 262 5.31 -1.41 -0.29
N TYR A 263 5.46 -1.92 0.94
CA TYR A 263 4.50 -1.65 2.02
C TYR A 263 5.14 -1.32 3.37
N GLY A 264 5.41 -0.02 3.58
CA GLY A 264 5.87 0.52 4.85
C GLY A 264 7.16 -0.13 5.37
N ALA A 265 7.34 -0.13 6.69
CA ALA A 265 8.58 -0.57 7.33
C ALA A 265 8.42 -1.87 8.11
N LEU A 266 9.53 -2.55 8.37
CA LEU A 266 9.62 -3.70 9.27
C LEU A 266 9.27 -3.31 10.72
N GLU A 267 9.61 -2.08 11.10
CA GLU A 267 9.49 -1.57 12.47
C GLU A 267 8.07 -1.09 12.81
N HIS A 268 7.23 -0.91 11.80
CA HIS A 268 5.89 -0.36 11.93
C HIS A 268 4.84 -1.43 12.24
N GLY A 269 3.97 -1.09 13.21
CA GLY A 269 2.80 -1.87 13.59
C GLY A 269 3.05 -3.01 14.57
N GLY A 270 1.94 -3.63 15.00
CA GLY A 270 1.94 -4.76 15.93
C GLY A 270 2.24 -6.12 15.27
N PRO A 271 2.30 -7.21 16.08
CA PRO A 271 2.59 -8.56 15.61
C PRO A 271 1.66 -9.06 14.49
N GLY A 272 0.39 -8.67 14.54
CA GLY A 272 -0.59 -9.03 13.50
C GLY A 272 -0.23 -8.45 12.13
N LEU A 273 0.23 -7.19 12.06
CA LEU A 273 0.64 -6.57 10.80
C LEU A 273 1.88 -7.25 10.23
N LEU A 274 2.86 -7.56 11.07
CA LEU A 274 4.08 -8.24 10.63
C LEU A 274 3.78 -9.65 10.14
N THR A 275 2.89 -10.35 10.84
CA THR A 275 2.40 -11.66 10.39
C THR A 275 1.73 -11.53 9.02
N TRP A 276 0.90 -10.51 8.81
CA TRP A 276 0.30 -10.25 7.51
C TRP A 276 1.36 -9.97 6.43
N LYS A 277 2.35 -9.11 6.71
CA LYS A 277 3.44 -8.78 5.76
C LYS A 277 4.21 -10.02 5.32
N LYS A 278 4.62 -10.87 6.26
CA LYS A 278 5.29 -12.15 5.99
C LYS A 278 4.44 -13.04 5.09
N ARG A 279 3.17 -13.20 5.45
CA ARG A 279 2.23 -14.08 4.73
C ARG A 279 1.84 -13.55 3.36
N ALA A 280 1.97 -12.25 3.13
CA ALA A 280 1.72 -11.57 1.86
C ALA A 280 2.96 -11.54 0.94
N GLY A 281 4.10 -12.06 1.41
CA GLY A 281 5.34 -12.19 0.63
C GLY A 281 6.29 -10.99 0.72
N PHE A 282 6.02 -10.02 1.59
CA PHE A 282 6.96 -8.91 1.80
C PHE A 282 8.17 -9.36 2.60
N GLU A 283 9.34 -8.82 2.28
CA GLU A 283 10.62 -9.06 2.98
C GLU A 283 11.32 -7.73 3.27
N PRO A 284 12.06 -7.61 4.39
CA PRO A 284 12.90 -6.45 4.63
C PRO A 284 14.08 -6.47 3.66
N VAL A 285 14.33 -5.35 3.00
CA VAL A 285 15.46 -5.21 2.05
C VAL A 285 16.16 -3.88 2.28
N ARG A 286 17.35 -3.72 1.68
CA ARG A 286 17.94 -2.41 1.39
C ARG A 286 17.61 -2.05 -0.05
N VAL A 287 17.28 -0.80 -0.34
CA VAL A 287 16.99 -0.38 -1.72
C VAL A 287 18.09 0.52 -2.22
N MET A 288 18.57 0.23 -3.42
CA MET A 288 19.41 1.15 -4.20
C MET A 288 18.54 1.80 -5.27
N LEU A 289 18.32 3.10 -5.13
CA LEU A 289 17.55 3.91 -6.08
C LEU A 289 18.46 4.30 -7.24
N LEU A 290 18.12 3.79 -8.42
CA LEU A 290 18.77 4.13 -9.68
C LEU A 290 18.00 5.28 -10.35
N PRO A 291 18.69 6.24 -11.00
CA PRO A 291 18.06 7.43 -11.57
C PRO A 291 16.97 7.16 -12.64
#